data_AF-A0A2E8DD06-F1
#
_entry.id   AF-A0A2E8DD06-F1
#
_cell.length_a   1.000
_cell.length_b   1.000
_cell.length_c   1.000
_cell.angle_alpha   90.00
_cell.angle_beta   90.00
_cell.angle_gamma   90.00
#
_symmetry.space_group_name_H-M   'P 1'
#
loop_
_entity.id
_entity.type
_entity.pdbx_description
1 polymer ?
#
loop_
_entity_poly.entity_id
_entity_poly.type
_entity_poly.pdbx_seq_one_letter_code
_entity_poly.pdbx_strand_id
1 'polypeptide(L)'
;MRTALAVTGIVLRIMFFSALPPGVGTACFVLLGWGGAISAFVLWRRYGGDFVKSLVFGGIAYTLGAIILLAEWPVLITGVIGPHEVWHLAVLTDLGFHWRFVWEFASGTMPVTKLAQRTMQEGY
;
A
#
# COMPACT_ATOMS: atom_id res chain seq x y z
N MET A 1 3.06 22.93 -12.84
CA MET A 1 1.91 22.51 -12.00
C MET A 1 2.24 21.39 -11.01
N ARG A 2 3.01 20.36 -11.38
CA ARG A 2 3.32 19.22 -10.48
C ARG A 2 4.19 19.57 -9.25
N THR A 3 5.13 20.49 -9.40
CA THR A 3 6.04 20.92 -8.32
C THR A 3 5.35 21.76 -7.25
N ALA A 4 4.34 22.54 -7.63
CA ALA A 4 3.57 23.35 -6.69
C ALA A 4 2.82 22.46 -5.67
N LEU A 5 2.25 21.34 -6.10
CA LEU A 5 1.60 20.36 -5.20
C LEU A 5 2.60 19.76 -4.20
N ALA A 6 3.80 19.41 -4.67
CA ALA A 6 4.85 18.85 -3.81
C ALA A 6 5.32 19.86 -2.75
N VAL A 7 5.58 21.12 -3.16
CA VAL A 7 6.02 22.18 -2.25
C VAL A 7 4.94 22.51 -1.23
N THR A 8 3.68 22.64 -1.65
CA THR A 8 2.55 22.89 -0.74
C THR A 8 2.38 21.76 0.28
N GLY A 9 2.49 20.50 -0.16
CA GLY A 9 2.43 19.35 0.74
C GLY A 9 3.54 19.35 1.81
N ILE A 10 4.76 19.73 1.42
CA ILE A 10 5.91 19.83 2.33
C ILE A 10 5.71 20.95 3.36
N VAL A 11 5.29 22.14 2.92
CA VAL A 11 5.09 23.31 3.80
C VAL A 11 3.98 23.03 4.83
N LEU A 12 2.85 22.46 4.39
CA LEU A 12 1.76 22.08 5.30
C LEU A 12 2.21 21.03 6.32
N ARG A 13 3.01 20.03 5.91
CA ARG A 13 3.54 19.00 6.82
C ARG A 13 4.42 19.61 7.91
N ILE A 14 5.28 20.58 7.56
CA ILE A 14 6.20 21.23 8.50
C ILE A 14 5.45 22.15 9.48
N MET A 15 4.46 22.92 9.00
CA MET A 15 3.75 23.89 9.85
C MET A 15 2.73 23.26 10.80
N PHE A 16 2.13 22.12 10.43
CA PHE A 16 1.09 21.47 11.22
C PHE A 16 1.57 20.23 11.99
N PHE A 17 2.87 19.93 11.98
CA PHE A 17 3.43 18.72 12.60
C PHE A 17 3.12 18.61 14.11
N SER A 18 3.03 19.73 14.81
CA SER A 18 2.79 19.81 16.26
C SER A 18 1.31 19.91 16.66
N ALA A 19 0.39 20.07 15.69
CA ALA A 19 -1.04 20.29 15.96
C ALA A 19 -1.91 19.04 15.68
N LEU A 20 -1.39 18.02 14.99
CA LEU A 20 -2.16 16.82 14.68
C LEU A 20 -1.96 15.74 15.76
N PRO A 21 -3.05 15.14 16.28
CA PRO A 21 -2.96 13.97 17.13
C PRO A 21 -2.19 12.85 16.40
N PRO A 22 -1.34 12.07 17.11
CA PRO A 22 -0.48 11.05 16.50
C PRO A 22 -1.22 10.08 15.56
N GLY A 23 -2.46 9.72 15.90
CA GLY A 23 -3.29 8.80 15.09
C GLY A 23 -3.87 9.40 13.81
N VAL A 24 -3.99 10.73 13.69
CA VAL A 24 -4.62 11.36 12.50
C VAL A 24 -3.70 11.22 11.28
N GLY A 25 -2.39 11.35 11.47
CA GLY A 25 -1.41 11.12 10.41
C GLY A 25 -1.53 9.70 9.85
N THR A 26 -1.58 8.70 10.73
CA THR A 26 -1.74 7.28 10.36
C THR A 26 -3.05 7.04 9.60
N ALA A 27 -4.17 7.58 10.11
CA ALA A 27 -5.47 7.45 9.44
C ALA A 27 -5.47 8.06 8.03
N CYS A 28 -4.88 9.25 7.85
CA CYS A 28 -4.75 9.88 6.53
C CYS A 28 -3.94 9.02 5.55
N PHE A 29 -2.83 8.43 6.00
CA PHE A 29 -2.02 7.56 5.13
C PHE A 29 -2.72 6.25 4.78
N VAL A 30 -3.44 5.64 5.72
CA VAL A 30 -4.28 4.46 5.43
C VAL A 30 -5.32 4.81 4.37
N LEU A 31 -6.04 5.92 4.53
CA LEU A 31 -7.04 6.36 3.55
C LEU A 31 -6.44 6.61 2.15
N LEU A 32 -5.25 7.22 2.08
CA LEU A 32 -4.51 7.40 0.84
C LEU A 32 -4.15 6.05 0.19
N GLY A 33 -3.68 5.08 0.97
CA GLY A 33 -3.38 3.73 0.50
C GLY A 33 -4.62 3.00 -0.04
N TRP A 34 -5.74 3.10 0.66
CA TRP A 34 -7.03 2.55 0.20
C TRP A 34 -7.55 3.20 -1.08
N GLY A 35 -7.16 4.44 -1.41
CA GLY A 35 -7.39 5.02 -2.73
C GLY A 35 -6.78 4.18 -3.86
N GLY A 36 -5.66 3.51 -3.62
CA GLY A 36 -5.03 2.57 -4.55
C GLY A 36 -5.81 1.26 -4.76
N ALA A 37 -6.78 0.93 -3.90
CA ALA A 37 -7.61 -0.27 -4.05
C ALA A 37 -8.45 -0.24 -5.33
N ILE A 38 -8.82 0.95 -5.81
CA ILE A 38 -9.50 1.12 -7.11
C ILE A 38 -8.60 0.64 -8.25
N SER A 39 -7.32 1.03 -8.24
CA SER A 39 -6.34 0.57 -9.23
C SER A 39 -6.12 -0.94 -9.14
N ALA A 40 -6.02 -1.48 -7.91
CA ALA A 40 -5.91 -2.92 -7.69
C ALA A 40 -7.12 -3.69 -8.26
N PHE A 41 -8.35 -3.17 -8.08
CA PHE A 41 -9.56 -3.77 -8.62
C PHE A 41 -9.58 -3.79 -10.16
N VAL A 42 -9.18 -2.68 -10.79
CA VAL A 42 -9.08 -2.60 -12.26
C VAL A 42 -8.05 -3.60 -12.80
N LEU A 43 -6.88 -3.69 -12.15
CA LEU A 43 -5.83 -4.63 -12.52
C LEU A 43 -6.28 -6.09 -12.33
N TRP A 44 -7.02 -6.38 -11.26
CA TRP A 44 -7.56 -7.70 -10.99
C TRP A 44 -8.51 -8.17 -12.09
N ARG A 45 -9.36 -7.26 -12.58
CA ARG A 45 -10.27 -7.54 -13.71
C ARG A 45 -9.50 -7.81 -15.00
N ARG A 46 -8.37 -7.15 -15.22
CA ARG A 46 -7.59 -7.20 -16.47
C ARG A 46 -6.59 -8.35 -16.54
N TYR A 47 -5.81 -8.56 -15.48
CA TYR A 47 -4.67 -9.50 -15.43
C TYR A 47 -4.89 -10.69 -14.48
N GLY A 48 -6.00 -10.71 -13.73
CA GLY A 48 -6.37 -11.84 -12.88
C GLY A 48 -5.93 -11.71 -11.42
N GLY A 49 -6.32 -12.72 -10.62
CA GLY A 49 -6.10 -12.78 -9.17
C GLY A 49 -4.63 -12.85 -8.80
N ASP A 50 -3.89 -13.73 -9.44
CA ASP A 50 -2.49 -14.04 -9.09
C ASP A 50 -1.59 -12.80 -9.15
N PHE A 51 -1.81 -11.94 -10.14
CA PHE A 51 -1.05 -10.71 -10.32
C PHE A 51 -1.28 -9.66 -9.21
N VAL A 52 -2.48 -9.62 -8.63
CA VAL A 52 -2.85 -8.62 -7.61
C VAL A 52 -2.60 -9.12 -6.18
N LYS A 53 -2.27 -10.41 -5.99
CA LYS A 53 -2.01 -10.98 -4.66
C LYS A 53 -0.96 -10.20 -3.88
N SER A 54 0.13 -9.80 -4.53
CA SER A 54 1.19 -8.99 -3.91
C SER A 54 0.64 -7.68 -3.35
N LEU A 55 -0.21 -6.95 -4.11
CA LEU A 55 -0.86 -5.74 -3.62
C LEU A 55 -1.81 -6.00 -2.44
N VAL A 56 -2.56 -7.10 -2.47
CA VAL A 56 -3.48 -7.47 -1.39
C VAL A 56 -2.73 -7.78 -0.11
N PHE A 57 -1.67 -8.58 -0.17
CA PHE A 57 -0.86 -8.90 1.01
C PHE A 57 -0.16 -7.67 1.59
N GLY A 58 0.34 -6.78 0.73
CA GLY A 58 0.88 -5.49 1.17
C GLY A 58 -0.16 -4.63 1.90
N GLY A 59 -1.33 -4.43 1.28
CA GLY A 59 -2.40 -3.64 1.88
C GLY A 59 -2.91 -4.19 3.23
N ILE A 60 -2.97 -5.53 3.36
CA ILE A 60 -3.28 -6.20 4.63
C ILE A 60 -2.18 -5.92 5.66
N ALA A 61 -0.90 -6.09 5.30
CA ALA A 61 0.22 -5.82 6.20
C ALA A 61 0.20 -4.37 6.70
N TYR A 62 0.01 -3.41 5.80
CA TYR A 62 -0.07 -1.98 6.16
C TYR A 62 -1.25 -1.69 7.11
N THR A 63 -2.43 -2.24 6.80
CA THR A 63 -3.64 -2.03 7.61
C THR A 63 -3.49 -2.66 9.01
N LEU A 64 -2.93 -3.86 9.11
CA LEU A 64 -2.66 -4.51 10.40
C LEU A 64 -1.62 -3.72 11.21
N GLY A 65 -0.56 -3.25 10.58
CA GLY A 65 0.42 -2.37 11.22
C GLY A 65 -0.21 -1.09 11.75
N ALA A 66 -1.11 -0.47 10.98
CA ALA A 66 -1.82 0.72 11.41
C ALA A 66 -2.74 0.45 12.61
N ILE A 67 -3.42 -0.71 12.64
CA ILE A 67 -4.23 -1.14 13.79
C ILE A 67 -3.34 -1.32 15.03
N ILE A 68 -2.19 -1.99 14.90
CA ILE A 68 -1.21 -2.16 15.99
C ILE A 68 -0.76 -0.81 16.55
N LEU A 69 -0.43 0.14 15.67
CA LEU A 69 -0.01 1.48 16.06
C LEU A 69 -1.11 2.24 16.81
N LEU A 70 -2.35 2.17 16.32
CA LEU A 70 -3.50 2.86 16.92
C LEU A 70 -3.99 2.19 18.22
N ALA A 71 -3.84 0.87 18.33
CA ALA A 71 -4.16 0.12 19.53
C ALA A 71 -3.10 0.26 20.63
N GLU A 72 -1.97 0.90 20.31
CA GLU A 72 -0.80 1.03 21.20
C GLU A 72 -0.33 -0.34 21.74
N TRP A 73 -0.51 -1.40 20.94
CA TRP A 73 -0.24 -2.77 21.33
C TRP A 73 0.16 -3.62 20.11
N PRO A 74 1.19 -4.51 20.20
CA PRO A 74 1.88 -4.98 21.40
C PRO A 74 3.13 -4.18 21.77
N VAL A 75 3.47 -4.18 23.07
CA VAL A 75 4.82 -3.84 23.56
C VAL A 75 5.58 -5.15 23.72
N LEU A 76 6.54 -5.41 22.81
CA LEU A 76 7.33 -6.63 22.84
C LEU A 76 8.50 -6.54 23.82
N ILE A 77 9.18 -5.39 23.85
CA ILE A 77 10.27 -5.09 24.77
C ILE A 77 10.08 -3.68 25.31
N THR A 78 9.78 -3.57 26.60
CA THR A 78 9.56 -2.27 27.27
C THR A 78 10.76 -1.36 27.06
N GLY A 79 10.54 -0.20 26.44
CA GLY A 79 11.57 0.81 26.17
C GLY A 79 12.44 0.56 24.93
N VAL A 80 12.24 -0.52 24.18
CA VAL A 80 13.03 -0.84 22.96
C VAL A 80 12.15 -1.16 21.76
N ILE A 81 11.18 -2.08 21.90
CA ILE A 81 10.28 -2.51 20.82
C ILE A 81 8.85 -2.34 21.29
N GLY A 82 8.27 -1.20 20.94
CA GLY A 82 6.87 -0.89 21.11
C GLY A 82 6.05 -1.06 19.82
N PRO A 83 4.80 -0.58 19.84
CA PRO A 83 3.89 -0.65 18.71
C PRO A 83 4.41 0.12 17.48
N HIS A 84 5.23 1.16 17.70
CA HIS A 84 5.79 1.98 16.64
C HIS A 84 6.81 1.20 15.80
N GLU A 85 7.70 0.46 16.44
CA GLU A 85 8.69 -0.38 15.78
C GLU A 85 8.01 -1.55 15.06
N VAL A 86 6.98 -2.15 15.67
CA VAL A 86 6.18 -3.20 15.02
C VAL A 86 5.45 -2.67 13.79
N TRP A 87 4.93 -1.44 13.85
CA TRP A 87 4.36 -0.77 12.69
C TRP A 87 5.37 -0.57 11.56
N HIS A 88 6.61 -0.14 11.87
CA HIS A 88 7.66 -0.03 10.85
C HIS A 88 7.94 -1.37 10.15
N LEU A 89 7.97 -2.48 10.88
CA LEU A 89 8.13 -3.81 10.27
C LEU A 89 6.97 -4.15 9.32
N ALA A 90 5.74 -3.79 9.69
CA ALA A 90 4.57 -3.98 8.83
C ALA A 90 4.65 -3.12 7.55
N VAL A 91 5.08 -1.87 7.65
CA VAL A 91 5.28 -0.98 6.49
C VAL A 91 6.40 -1.48 5.58
N LEU A 92 7.51 -1.99 6.14
CA LEU A 92 8.59 -2.59 5.34
C LEU A 92 8.14 -3.85 4.60
N THR A 93 7.27 -4.64 5.25
CA THR A 93 6.66 -5.82 4.63
C THR A 93 5.75 -5.43 3.46
N ASP A 94 4.89 -4.43 3.65
CA ASP A 94 4.07 -3.85 2.57
C ASP A 94 4.94 -3.33 1.41
N LEU A 95 6.00 -2.56 1.71
CA LEU A 95 6.95 -2.07 0.72
C LEU A 95 7.57 -3.22 -0.09
N GLY A 96 7.96 -4.32 0.57
CA GLY A 96 8.49 -5.50 -0.10
C GLY A 96 7.50 -6.12 -1.08
N PHE A 97 6.23 -6.27 -0.68
CA PHE A 97 5.18 -6.77 -1.55
C PHE A 97 4.87 -5.82 -2.71
N HIS A 98 4.81 -4.51 -2.43
CA HIS A 98 4.57 -3.49 -3.44
C HIS A 98 5.70 -3.47 -4.48
N TRP A 99 6.96 -3.55 -4.03
CA TRP A 99 8.11 -3.66 -4.92
C TRP A 99 8.03 -4.89 -5.82
N ARG A 100 7.68 -6.06 -5.25
CA ARG A 100 7.49 -7.29 -6.02
C ARG A 100 6.43 -7.12 -7.11
N PHE A 101 5.30 -6.50 -6.78
CA PHE A 101 4.25 -6.20 -7.75
C PHE A 101 4.77 -5.32 -8.90
N VAL A 102 5.50 -4.25 -8.58
CA VAL A 102 6.09 -3.36 -9.61
C VAL A 102 7.09 -4.11 -10.47
N TRP A 103 7.90 -4.99 -9.87
CA TRP A 103 8.85 -5.83 -10.60
C TRP A 103 8.15 -6.80 -11.55
N GLU A 104 7.10 -7.50 -11.10
CA GLU A 104 6.31 -8.41 -11.94
C GLU A 104 5.65 -7.68 -13.13
N PHE A 105 5.21 -6.44 -12.90
CA PHE A 105 4.68 -5.57 -13.97
C PHE A 105 5.75 -5.15 -14.97
N ALA A 106 6.91 -4.70 -14.47
CA ALA A 106 8.01 -4.19 -15.31
C ALA A 106 8.73 -5.30 -16.10
N SER A 107 8.83 -6.50 -15.52
CA SER A 107 9.48 -7.65 -16.16
C SER A 107 8.62 -8.36 -17.21
N GLY A 108 7.36 -7.95 -17.39
CA GLY A 108 6.47 -8.51 -18.41
C GLY A 108 5.93 -9.89 -18.08
N THR A 109 6.11 -10.40 -16.86
CA THR A 109 5.47 -11.63 -16.33
C THR A 109 3.96 -11.49 -16.10
N MET A 110 3.30 -10.55 -16.79
CA MET A 110 1.86 -10.36 -16.68
C MET A 110 1.12 -11.54 -17.34
N PRO A 111 0.13 -12.15 -16.66
CA PRO A 111 -0.75 -13.12 -17.29
C PRO A 111 -1.42 -12.52 -18.54
N VAL A 112 -1.59 -13.34 -19.59
CA VAL A 112 -2.28 -12.94 -20.81
C VAL A 112 -3.65 -12.36 -20.43
N THR A 113 -3.91 -11.13 -20.86
CA THR A 113 -5.15 -10.41 -20.54
C THR A 113 -6.36 -11.31 -20.78
N LYS A 114 -7.36 -11.29 -19.88
CA LYS A 114 -8.57 -12.13 -20.05
C LYS A 114 -9.24 -11.97 -21.41
N LEU A 115 -9.14 -10.78 -22.01
CA LEU A 115 -9.62 -10.52 -23.37
C LEU A 115 -8.88 -11.36 -24.41
N ALA A 116 -7.54 -11.33 -24.39
CA ALA A 116 -6.72 -12.12 -25.32
C ALA A 116 -6.86 -13.63 -25.09
N GLN A 117 -7.06 -14.07 -23.83
CA GLN A 117 -7.39 -15.47 -23.54
C GLN A 117 -8.73 -15.88 -24.18
N ARG A 118 -9.76 -15.03 -24.14
CA ARG A 118 -11.05 -15.30 -24.81
C ARG A 118 -10.89 -15.38 -26.33
N THR A 119 -10.17 -14.45 -26.95
CA THR A 119 -9.95 -14.48 -28.41
C THR A 119 -9.21 -15.74 -28.86
N MET A 120 -8.23 -16.21 -28.08
CA MET A 120 -7.54 -17.47 -28.35
C MET A 120 -8.44 -18.71 -28.14
N GLN A 121 -9.39 -18.66 -27.21
CA GLN A 121 -10.35 -19.73 -26.97
C GLN A 121 -11.48 -19.77 -28.01
N GLU A 122 -11.84 -18.63 -28.59
CA GLU A 122 -12.92 -18.50 -29.57
C GLU A 122 -12.48 -18.73 -31.03
N GLY A 123 -11.19 -19.00 -31.28
CA GLY A 123 -10.66 -19.60 -32.52
C GLY A 123 -11.26 -19.10 -33.84
N TYR A 124 -10.73 -17.98 -34.34
CA TYR A 124 -10.73 -17.62 -35.76
C TYR A 124 -9.29 -17.51 -36.25
#